data_AF-A0AAD7AWM5-F1
#
_entry.id   AF-A0AAD7AWM5-F1
#
_cell.length_a   1.000
_cell.length_b   1.000
_cell.length_c   1.000
_cell.angle_alpha   90.00
_cell.angle_beta   90.00
_cell.angle_gamma   90.00
#
_symmetry.space_group_name_H-M   'P 1'
#
loop_
_entity.id
_entity.type
_entity.pdbx_description
1 polymer ?
#
loop_
_entity_poly.entity_id
_entity_poly.type
_entity_poly.pdbx_seq_one_letter_code
_entity_poly.pdbx_strand_id
1 'polypeptide(L)'
;EYQRALDRLELLVVERLFELTKMNQSGTGESFYLSIHLSRSKAVRNAVAKYNAAAAAVTPPRDPVDIEKVLEYAFLADFDLLRHSHHDVSRQYWARPAYRSVMNRWFQLERTREEIKRLDLEIRRFVTWMRDEGVFLR
;
A
#
# COMPACT_ATOMS: atom_id res chain seq x y z
N GLU A 1 -11.08 22.30 3.12
CA GLU A 1 -10.56 22.18 1.73
C GLU A 1 -9.37 21.24 1.64
N TYR A 2 -8.39 21.35 2.55
CA TYR A 2 -7.24 20.44 2.63
C TYR A 2 -7.60 18.94 2.61
N GLN A 3 -8.48 18.47 3.50
CA GLN A 3 -8.89 17.06 3.54
C GLN A 3 -9.49 16.59 2.20
N ARG A 4 -10.36 17.39 1.57
CA ARG A 4 -10.92 17.06 0.25
C ARG A 4 -9.86 17.01 -0.86
N ALA A 5 -8.84 17.87 -0.80
CA ALA A 5 -7.74 17.86 -1.75
C ALA A 5 -6.87 16.61 -1.58
N LEU A 6 -6.67 16.19 -0.33
CA LEU A 6 -5.98 14.97 0.03
C LEU A 6 -6.74 13.72 -0.41
N ASP A 7 -8.03 13.60 -0.08
CA ASP A 7 -8.88 12.46 -0.49
C ASP A 7 -8.89 12.31 -2.01
N ARG A 8 -8.91 13.45 -2.74
CA ARG A 8 -8.87 13.44 -4.19
C ARG A 8 -7.52 12.99 -4.74
N LEU A 9 -6.42 13.37 -4.10
CA LEU A 9 -5.07 12.93 -4.48
C LEU A 9 -4.92 11.43 -4.22
N GLU A 10 -5.34 10.95 -3.05
CA GLU A 10 -5.31 9.53 -2.69
C GLU A 10 -6.12 8.68 -3.68
N LEU A 11 -7.37 9.07 -3.95
CA LEU A 11 -8.24 8.36 -4.89
C LEU A 11 -7.56 8.18 -6.26
N LEU A 12 -6.99 9.26 -6.82
CA LEU A 12 -6.37 9.21 -8.15
C LEU A 12 -5.13 8.30 -8.18
N VAL A 13 -4.38 8.22 -7.08
CA VAL A 13 -3.20 7.38 -6.99
C VAL A 13 -3.58 5.92 -6.79
N VAL A 14 -4.59 5.65 -5.96
CA VAL A 14 -5.14 4.31 -5.75
C VAL A 14 -5.79 3.77 -7.02
N GLU A 15 -6.57 4.58 -7.74
CA GLU A 15 -7.11 4.23 -9.07
C GLU A 15 -5.98 3.79 -10.01
N ARG A 16 -4.88 4.56 -10.05
CA ARG A 16 -3.74 4.24 -10.93
C ARG A 16 -2.99 2.97 -10.51
N LEU A 17 -2.83 2.74 -9.21
CA LEU A 17 -2.28 1.50 -8.67
C LEU A 17 -3.11 0.30 -9.11
N PHE A 18 -4.44 0.35 -8.95
CA PHE A 18 -5.33 -0.73 -9.38
C PHE A 18 -5.31 -0.96 -10.89
N GLU A 19 -5.20 0.09 -11.69
CA GLU A 19 -5.02 -0.03 -13.15
C GLU A 19 -3.73 -0.78 -13.50
N LEU A 20 -2.63 -0.50 -12.81
CA LEU A 20 -1.35 -1.21 -13.01
C LEU A 20 -1.41 -2.67 -12.62
N THR A 21 -2.04 -2.97 -11.47
CA THR A 21 -2.26 -4.35 -11.03
C THR A 21 -3.10 -5.13 -12.04
N LYS A 22 -4.16 -4.51 -12.60
CA LYS A 22 -5.00 -5.12 -13.64
C LYS A 22 -4.23 -5.41 -14.95
N MET A 23 -3.19 -4.65 -15.26
CA MET A 23 -2.35 -4.87 -16.44
C MET A 23 -1.33 -6.02 -16.27
N ASN A 24 -1.41 -6.78 -15.16
CA ASN A 24 -0.49 -7.86 -14.80
C ASN A 24 0.99 -7.43 -14.80
N GLN A 25 1.22 -6.14 -14.54
CA GLN A 25 2.55 -5.55 -14.31
C GLN A 25 2.93 -5.65 -12.82
N SER A 26 2.36 -6.63 -12.12
CA SER A 26 2.67 -6.88 -10.72
C SER A 26 3.96 -7.68 -10.60
N GLY A 27 5.06 -6.97 -10.43
CA GLY A 27 6.41 -7.51 -10.30
C GLY A 27 7.40 -6.42 -9.90
N THR A 28 8.65 -6.81 -9.67
CA THR A 28 9.79 -5.95 -9.29
C THR A 28 9.98 -4.80 -10.31
N GLY A 29 9.24 -3.71 -10.16
CA GLY A 29 9.11 -2.64 -11.16
C GLY A 29 7.86 -1.75 -11.00
N GLU A 30 6.90 -2.13 -10.17
CA GLU A 30 5.66 -1.36 -9.94
C GLU A 30 5.89 0.12 -9.60
N SER A 31 6.87 0.44 -8.75
CA SER A 31 7.20 1.84 -8.41
C SER A 31 7.70 2.64 -9.62
N PHE A 32 8.46 2.00 -10.52
CA PHE A 32 8.95 2.62 -11.76
C PHE A 32 7.83 2.86 -12.77
N TYR A 33 6.94 1.88 -12.97
CA TYR A 33 5.79 2.08 -13.85
C TYR A 33 4.83 3.11 -13.27
N LEU A 34 4.52 3.02 -11.98
CA LEU A 34 3.69 4.00 -11.29
C LEU A 34 4.29 5.40 -11.40
N SER A 35 5.62 5.57 -11.28
CA SER A 35 6.24 6.89 -11.42
C SER A 35 6.07 7.49 -12.80
N ILE A 36 6.25 6.70 -13.85
CA ILE A 36 6.03 7.12 -15.23
C ILE A 36 4.56 7.51 -15.44
N HIS A 37 3.63 6.70 -14.94
CA HIS A 37 2.21 6.92 -15.12
C HIS A 37 1.68 8.13 -14.35
N LEU A 38 2.12 8.33 -13.10
CA LEU A 38 1.76 9.51 -12.30
C LEU A 38 2.38 10.79 -12.89
N SER A 39 3.65 10.74 -13.31
CA SER A 39 4.34 11.90 -13.92
C SER A 39 3.67 12.38 -15.21
N ARG A 40 3.14 11.44 -16.01
CA ARG A 40 2.43 11.75 -17.27
C ARG A 40 0.99 12.19 -17.03
N SER A 41 0.40 11.86 -15.87
CA SER A 41 -0.99 12.19 -15.56
C SER A 41 -1.15 13.69 -15.26
N LYS A 42 -1.93 14.38 -16.10
CA LYS A 42 -2.34 15.77 -15.83
C LYS A 42 -3.26 15.86 -14.61
N ALA A 43 -4.11 14.85 -14.39
CA ALA A 43 -5.04 14.82 -13.26
C ALA A 43 -4.29 14.77 -11.93
N VAL A 44 -3.26 13.91 -11.83
CA VAL A 44 -2.42 13.78 -10.63
C VAL A 44 -1.62 15.06 -10.39
N ARG A 45 -0.97 15.63 -11.42
CA ARG A 45 -0.25 16.91 -11.27
C ARG A 45 -1.15 18.04 -10.76
N ASN A 46 -2.37 18.14 -11.29
CA ASN A 46 -3.34 19.13 -10.84
C ASN A 46 -3.80 18.85 -9.40
N ALA A 47 -3.97 17.58 -9.02
CA ALA A 47 -4.33 17.21 -7.65
C ALA A 47 -3.21 17.53 -6.66
N VAL A 48 -1.95 17.27 -7.01
CA VAL A 48 -0.76 17.67 -6.21
C VAL A 48 -0.69 19.18 -6.05
N ALA A 49 -0.89 19.94 -7.13
CA ALA A 49 -0.90 21.41 -7.06
C ALA A 49 -2.02 21.94 -6.14
N LYS A 50 -3.23 21.37 -6.24
CA LYS A 50 -4.36 21.71 -5.36
C LYS A 50 -4.10 21.34 -3.91
N TYR A 51 -3.49 20.17 -3.67
CA TYR A 51 -3.07 19.75 -2.35
C TYR A 51 -2.05 20.73 -1.77
N ASN A 52 -0.99 21.07 -2.50
CA ASN A 52 0.05 21.99 -2.04
C ASN A 52 -0.49 23.41 -1.76
N ALA A 53 -1.43 23.89 -2.58
CA ALA A 53 -2.10 25.16 -2.33
C ALA A 53 -2.96 25.13 -1.05
N ALA A 54 -3.73 24.05 -0.85
CA ALA A 54 -4.53 23.88 0.36
C ALA A 54 -3.66 23.64 1.61
N ALA A 55 -2.54 22.94 1.46
CA ALA A 55 -1.54 22.65 2.50
C ALA A 55 -0.90 23.93 3.05
N ALA A 56 -0.61 24.90 2.18
CA ALA A 56 -0.10 26.21 2.57
C ALA A 56 -1.14 27.07 3.32
N ALA A 57 -2.43 26.86 3.07
CA ALA A 57 -3.52 27.61 3.69
C ALA A 57 -3.94 27.06 5.07
N VAL A 58 -3.48 25.87 5.46
CA VAL A 58 -3.74 25.30 6.80
C VAL A 58 -2.82 25.94 7.83
N THR A 59 -3.28 26.10 9.07
CA THR A 59 -2.44 26.52 10.20
C THR A 59 -2.18 25.34 11.15
N PRO A 60 -0.93 24.96 11.42
CA PRO A 60 0.31 25.43 10.78
C PRO A 60 0.41 25.01 9.30
N PRO A 61 1.14 25.79 8.47
CA PRO A 61 1.36 25.45 7.06
C PRO A 61 2.10 24.12 6.94
N ARG A 62 1.74 23.35 5.91
CA ARG A 62 2.24 21.98 5.72
C ARG A 62 3.27 21.90 4.61
N ASP A 63 4.16 20.92 4.75
CA ASP A 63 5.20 20.67 3.77
C ASP A 63 4.57 20.29 2.43
N PRO A 64 5.03 20.90 1.32
CA PRO A 64 4.60 20.51 0.00
C PRO A 64 5.05 19.08 -0.30
N VAL A 65 4.27 18.40 -1.12
CA VAL A 65 4.54 17.04 -1.56
C VAL A 65 4.83 17.07 -3.06
N ASP A 66 5.89 16.38 -3.46
CA ASP A 66 6.23 16.13 -4.86
C ASP A 66 5.77 14.73 -5.29
N ILE A 67 5.68 14.48 -6.60
CA ILE A 67 5.24 13.21 -7.19
C ILE A 67 6.10 12.05 -6.68
N GLU A 68 7.41 12.24 -6.52
CA GLU A 68 8.32 11.25 -5.93
C GLU A 68 7.91 10.85 -4.51
N LYS A 69 7.52 11.84 -3.70
CA LYS A 69 7.06 11.61 -2.32
C LYS A 69 5.66 11.00 -2.29
N VAL A 70 4.79 11.34 -3.24
CA VAL A 70 3.49 10.66 -3.44
C VAL A 70 3.70 9.18 -3.78
N LEU A 71 4.69 8.85 -4.62
CA LEU A 71 5.01 7.47 -4.97
C LEU A 71 5.50 6.67 -3.78
N GLU A 72 6.35 7.26 -2.94
CA GLU A 72 6.83 6.64 -1.71
C GLU A 72 5.65 6.29 -0.79
N TYR A 73 4.73 7.23 -0.58
CA TYR A 73 3.53 6.97 0.23
C TYR A 73 2.57 5.98 -0.41
N ALA A 74 2.43 5.99 -1.74
CA ALA A 74 1.58 5.05 -2.46
C ALA A 74 2.07 3.61 -2.35
N PHE A 75 3.39 3.41 -2.47
CA PHE A 75 4.02 2.09 -2.37
C PHE A 75 3.92 1.49 -0.97
N LEU A 76 3.95 2.32 0.06
CA LEU A 76 3.89 1.88 1.45
C LEU A 76 2.46 1.78 2.00
N ALA A 77 1.43 2.07 1.17
CA ALA A 77 0.05 2.26 1.61
C ALA A 77 -0.07 3.28 2.75
N ASP A 78 0.75 4.33 2.68
CA ASP A 78 1.02 5.32 3.72
C ASP A 78 0.31 6.66 3.46
N PHE A 79 -0.79 6.69 2.68
CA PHE A 79 -1.58 7.93 2.49
C PHE A 79 -2.14 8.46 3.81
N ASP A 80 -2.35 7.60 4.81
CA ASP A 80 -2.70 8.00 6.17
C ASP A 80 -1.64 8.90 6.83
N LEU A 81 -0.38 8.89 6.36
CA LEU A 81 0.65 9.83 6.83
C LEU A 81 0.41 11.26 6.36
N LEU A 82 -0.25 11.43 5.21
CA LEU A 82 -0.70 12.74 4.75
C LEU A 82 -1.97 13.17 5.48
N ARG A 83 -2.74 12.22 6.01
CA ARG A 83 -4.01 12.48 6.69
C ARG A 83 -3.76 12.92 8.12
N HIS A 84 -3.95 14.20 8.39
CA HIS A 84 -3.93 14.71 9.76
C HIS A 84 -5.08 14.10 10.58
N SER A 85 -4.74 13.19 11.48
CA SER A 85 -5.56 12.84 12.63
C SER A 85 -5.07 13.59 13.88
N HIS A 86 -5.88 13.67 14.93
CA HIS A 86 -5.50 14.34 16.19
C HIS A 86 -4.19 13.80 16.81
N HIS A 87 -3.73 12.63 16.39
CA HIS A 87 -2.42 12.08 16.73
C HIS A 87 -1.61 11.94 15.44
N ASP A 88 -0.61 12.79 15.28
CA ASP A 88 0.29 12.74 14.13
C ASP A 88 1.11 11.44 14.16
N VAL A 89 0.55 10.39 13.55
CA VAL A 89 1.12 9.05 13.52
C VAL A 89 2.41 9.01 12.71
N SER A 90 2.64 9.97 11.82
CA SER A 90 3.89 10.10 11.05
C SER A 90 5.15 10.26 11.94
N ARG A 91 4.97 10.71 13.18
CA ARG A 91 6.06 10.86 14.16
C ARG A 91 6.45 9.54 14.82
N GLN A 92 5.60 8.52 14.72
CA GLN A 92 5.84 7.24 15.36
C GLN A 92 6.90 6.43 14.61
N TYR A 93 7.75 5.70 15.34
CA TYR A 93 8.81 4.90 14.72
C TYR A 93 8.29 3.87 13.73
N TRP A 94 7.15 3.24 14.01
CA TRP A 94 6.53 2.23 13.13
C TRP A 94 5.91 2.82 11.86
N ALA A 95 5.64 4.14 11.85
CA ALA A 95 5.03 4.84 10.73
C ALA A 95 6.08 5.41 9.75
N ARG A 96 7.37 5.33 10.11
CA ARG A 96 8.46 5.75 9.23
C ARG A 96 8.69 4.69 8.14
N PRO A 97 8.75 5.09 6.85
CA PRO A 97 8.95 4.20 5.71
C PRO A 97 10.02 3.11 5.89
N ALA A 98 11.22 3.53 6.32
CA ALA A 98 12.36 2.63 6.49
C ALA A 98 12.11 1.57 7.58
N TYR A 99 11.50 1.95 8.70
CA TYR A 99 11.23 1.02 9.81
C TYR A 99 10.06 0.10 9.49
N ARG A 100 9.02 0.62 8.82
CA ARG A 100 7.85 -0.14 8.39
C ARG A 100 8.21 -1.21 7.38
N SER A 101 9.10 -0.91 6.42
CA SER A 101 9.55 -1.91 5.44
C SER A 101 10.29 -3.08 6.09
N VAL A 102 11.17 -2.80 7.06
CA VAL A 102 11.86 -3.82 7.87
C VAL A 102 10.85 -4.62 8.70
N MET A 103 9.90 -3.94 9.34
CA MET A 103 8.87 -4.57 10.16
C MET A 103 7.95 -5.48 9.33
N ASN A 104 7.51 -5.04 8.14
CA ASN A 104 6.73 -5.87 7.22
C ASN A 104 7.49 -7.14 6.82
N ARG A 105 8.78 -7.01 6.51
CA ARG A 105 9.61 -8.16 6.15
C ARG A 105 9.80 -9.13 7.32
N TRP A 106 9.96 -8.58 8.53
CA TRP A 106 10.02 -9.38 9.76
C TRP A 106 8.71 -10.15 10.00
N PHE A 107 7.57 -9.48 9.91
CA PHE A 107 6.26 -10.12 10.06
C PHE A 107 5.99 -11.15 8.95
N GLN A 108 6.39 -10.89 7.71
CA GLN A 108 6.29 -11.89 6.64
C GLN A 108 7.07 -13.16 6.98
N LEU A 109 8.26 -13.04 7.55
CA LEU A 109 9.06 -14.20 7.98
C LEU A 109 8.37 -14.99 9.09
N GLU A 110 7.85 -14.31 10.11
CA GLU A 110 7.10 -14.95 11.20
C GLU A 110 5.86 -15.68 10.65
N ARG A 111 5.06 -15.02 9.81
CA ARG A 111 3.87 -15.62 9.19
C ARG A 111 4.22 -16.79 8.28
N THR A 112 5.35 -16.73 7.56
CA THR A 112 5.80 -17.85 6.71
C THR A 112 6.13 -19.08 7.56
N ARG A 113 6.73 -18.90 8.74
CA ARG A 113 7.03 -20.01 9.66
C ARG A 113 5.75 -20.66 10.21
N GLU A 114 4.74 -19.86 10.50
CA GLU A 114 3.42 -20.36 10.91
C GLU A 114 2.73 -21.11 9.77
N GLU A 115 2.78 -20.55 8.56
CA GLU A 115 2.13 -21.12 7.38
C GLU A 115 2.73 -22.47 7.00
N ILE A 116 4.05 -22.66 7.12
CA ILE A 116 4.70 -23.97 6.91
C ILE A 116 4.09 -25.03 7.83
N LYS A 117 3.95 -24.74 9.13
CA LYS A 117 3.36 -25.68 10.10
C LYS A 117 1.90 -25.99 9.78
N ARG A 118 1.15 -24.97 9.34
CA ARG A 118 -0.25 -25.14 8.94
C ARG A 118 -0.36 -26.02 7.70
N LEU A 119 0.43 -25.76 6.67
CA LEU A 119 0.44 -26.53 5.43
C LEU A 119 0.80 -28.00 5.67
N ASP A 120 1.74 -28.30 6.58
CA ASP A 120 2.06 -29.68 6.95
C ASP A 120 0.84 -30.44 7.52
N LEU A 121 0.02 -29.78 8.33
CA LEU A 121 -1.22 -30.36 8.85
C LEU A 121 -2.28 -30.51 7.76
N GLU A 122 -2.38 -29.52 6.88
CA GLU A 122 -3.35 -29.49 5.78
C GLU A 122 -3.07 -30.59 4.74
N ILE A 123 -1.80 -30.80 4.39
CA ILE A 123 -1.36 -31.91 3.53
C ILE A 123 -1.77 -33.25 4.13
N ARG A 124 -1.54 -33.47 5.44
CA ARG A 124 -1.93 -34.72 6.12
C ARG A 124 -3.44 -34.91 6.12
N ARG A 125 -4.21 -33.86 6.40
CA ARG A 125 -5.68 -33.89 6.36
C ARG A 125 -6.18 -34.19 4.95
N PHE A 126 -5.60 -33.56 3.94
CA PHE A 126 -5.95 -33.77 2.54
C PHE A 126 -5.67 -35.20 2.09
N VAL A 127 -4.52 -35.77 2.46
CA VAL A 127 -4.20 -37.19 2.18
C VAL A 127 -5.15 -38.15 2.89
N THR A 128 -5.52 -37.84 4.15
CA THR A 128 -6.48 -38.65 4.91
C THR A 128 -7.85 -38.61 4.25
N TRP A 129 -8.32 -37.41 3.91
CA TRP A 129 -9.59 -37.22 3.21
C TRP A 129 -9.65 -37.98 1.88
N MET A 130 -8.60 -37.94 1.05
CA MET A 130 -8.56 -38.70 -0.21
C MET A 130 -8.66 -40.21 0.01
N ARG A 131 -8.06 -40.73 1.09
CA ARG A 131 -8.15 -42.16 1.43
C ARG A 131 -9.55 -42.54 1.87
N ASP A 132 -10.16 -41.73 2.75
CA ASP A 132 -11.50 -41.96 3.25
C ASP A 132 -12.53 -41.91 2.11
N GLU A 133 -12.40 -40.94 1.21
CA GLU A 133 -13.24 -40.83 0.01
C GLU A 133 -13.07 -42.05 -0.91
N GLY A 134 -11.84 -42.52 -1.11
CA GLY A 134 -11.56 -43.72 -1.90
C GLY A 134 -12.10 -45.02 -1.29
N VAL A 135 -12.31 -45.07 0.02
CA VAL A 135 -13.01 -46.17 0.72
C VAL A 135 -14.52 -46.02 0.59
N PHE A 136 -15.06 -44.80 0.74
CA PHE A 136 -16.49 -44.53 0.62
C PHE A 136 -17.05 -44.82 -0.78
N LEU A 137 -16.27 -44.54 -1.83
CA LEU A 137 -16.66 -44.74 -3.22
C LEU A 137 -16.51 -46.19 -3.72
N ARG A 138 -16.02 -47.12 -2.89
CA ARG A 138 -15.95 -48.56 -3.19
C ARG A 138 -17.10 -49.31 -2.53
#